data_AF-A0A091W5M1-F1
#
_entry.id   AF-A0A091W5M1-F1
#
_cell.length_a   1.000
_cell.length_b   1.000
_cell.length_c   1.000
_cell.angle_alpha   90.00
_cell.angle_beta   90.00
_cell.angle_gamma   90.00
#
_symmetry.space_group_name_H-M   'P 1'
#
loop_
_entity.id
_entity.type
_entity.pdbx_description
1 polymer ?
#
loop_
_entity_poly.entity_id
_entity_poly.type
_entity_poly.pdbx_seq_one_letter_code
_entity_poly.pdbx_strand_id
1 'polypeptide(L)'
;DLKEEIDIRLSRVQDIKYEPRLLAEDDSRLLQLEAQGCYNYLYRMKALDAIRTSEIPFHAEGRYPKSLIGKNFCAYLLELRNSSASFKGIRKALIDTLLDGYESARYGTGVFGKPEYLKYQDALNELA
;
A
#
# COMPACT_ATOMS: atom_id res chain seq x y z
N ASP A 1 3.03 5.98 36.23
CA ASP A 1 3.75 4.71 36.44
C ASP A 1 4.33 4.25 35.10
N LEU A 2 5.49 3.56 35.02
CA LEU A 2 6.11 3.23 33.71
C LEU A 2 5.19 2.32 32.86
N LYS A 3 4.47 1.43 33.54
CA LYS A 3 3.48 0.53 32.94
C LYS A 3 2.35 1.30 32.25
N GLU A 4 1.83 2.32 32.90
CA GLU A 4 0.73 3.14 32.39
C GLU A 4 1.14 3.92 31.12
N GLU A 5 2.37 4.45 31.10
CA GLU A 5 2.93 5.10 29.91
C GLU A 5 3.12 4.12 28.74
N ILE A 6 3.52 2.87 29.01
CA ILE A 6 3.59 1.81 28.00
C ILE A 6 2.21 1.51 27.44
N ASP A 7 1.20 1.37 28.30
CA ASP A 7 -0.17 1.07 27.89
C ASP A 7 -0.75 2.21 27.03
N ILE A 8 -0.51 3.47 27.39
CA ILE A 8 -0.88 4.65 26.59
C ILE A 8 -0.20 4.66 25.22
N ARG A 9 1.08 4.25 25.14
CA ARG A 9 1.79 4.20 23.85
C ARG A 9 1.31 3.05 22.97
N LEU A 10 1.03 1.89 23.56
CA LEU A 10 0.50 0.73 22.83
C LEU A 10 -0.91 0.99 22.33
N SER A 11 -1.76 1.72 23.08
CA SER A 11 -3.11 2.04 22.63
C SER A 11 -3.10 2.89 21.34
N ARG A 12 -2.15 3.84 21.23
CA ARG A 12 -1.98 4.70 20.04
C ARG A 12 -1.57 3.92 18.78
N VAL A 13 -0.97 2.73 18.92
CA VAL A 13 -0.62 1.87 17.76
C VAL A 13 -1.88 1.43 17.02
N GLN A 14 -3.01 1.29 17.72
CA GLN A 14 -4.28 0.89 17.09
C GLN A 14 -4.87 1.98 16.17
N ASP A 15 -4.41 3.23 16.30
CA ASP A 15 -4.87 4.36 15.50
C ASP A 15 -4.05 4.52 14.20
N ILE A 16 -2.97 3.73 14.03
CA ILE A 16 -2.11 3.81 12.85
C ILE A 16 -2.84 3.15 11.67
N LYS A 17 -3.38 3.97 10.77
CA LYS A 17 -4.14 3.49 9.59
C LYS A 17 -3.27 3.11 8.39
N TYR A 18 -2.11 3.75 8.23
CA TYR A 18 -1.25 3.59 7.05
C TYR A 18 0.22 3.56 7.46
N GLU A 19 1.07 3.03 6.57
CA GLU A 19 2.53 3.06 6.71
C GLU A 19 3.03 4.50 6.88
N PRO A 20 4.09 4.77 7.67
CA PRO A 20 4.72 6.09 7.71
C PRO A 20 5.03 6.61 6.29
N ARG A 21 4.85 7.91 6.04
CA ARG A 21 5.16 8.51 4.74
C ARG A 21 6.65 8.38 4.47
N LEU A 22 7.02 7.70 3.39
CA LEU A 22 8.41 7.38 3.07
C LEU A 22 9.07 8.47 2.23
N LEU A 23 8.30 9.10 1.34
CA LEU A 23 8.77 10.18 0.46
C LEU A 23 8.02 11.48 0.76
N ALA A 24 8.79 12.54 0.96
CA ALA A 24 8.26 13.90 0.97
C ALA A 24 7.84 14.31 -0.45
N GLU A 25 6.90 15.26 -0.58
CA GLU A 25 6.39 15.72 -1.88
C GLU A 25 7.46 16.47 -2.68
N ASP A 26 8.38 17.11 -1.99
CA ASP A 26 9.49 17.92 -2.51
C ASP A 26 10.83 17.18 -2.47
N ASP A 27 10.82 15.84 -2.32
CA ASP A 27 12.03 15.05 -2.25
C ASP A 27 12.84 15.19 -3.56
N SER A 28 14.03 15.78 -3.46
CA SER A 28 14.89 16.07 -4.62
C SER A 28 15.30 14.83 -5.41
N ARG A 29 15.27 13.64 -4.80
CA ARG A 29 15.56 12.37 -5.47
C ARG A 29 14.48 12.00 -6.48
N LEU A 30 13.25 12.50 -6.32
CA LEU A 30 12.15 12.30 -7.27
C LEU A 30 12.40 13.02 -8.59
N LEU A 31 13.09 14.18 -8.57
CA LEU A 31 13.44 14.93 -9.78
C LEU A 31 14.45 14.16 -10.66
N GLN A 32 15.31 13.36 -10.04
CA GLN A 32 16.34 12.57 -10.72
C GLN A 32 15.82 11.20 -11.20
N LEU A 33 14.64 10.79 -10.74
CA LEU A 33 14.04 9.49 -11.03
C LEU A 33 13.77 9.29 -12.52
N GLU A 34 13.35 10.35 -13.21
CA GLU A 34 13.07 10.36 -14.66
C GLU A 34 14.35 10.43 -15.52
N ALA A 35 15.46 10.93 -14.96
CA ALA A 35 16.68 11.21 -15.71
C ALA A 35 17.65 10.01 -15.79
N GLN A 36 17.72 9.18 -14.74
CA GLN A 36 18.82 8.22 -14.60
C GLN A 36 18.39 6.77 -14.34
N GLY A 37 17.11 6.50 -14.05
CA GLY A 37 16.55 5.14 -13.96
C GLY A 37 17.15 4.21 -12.88
N CYS A 38 18.13 4.67 -12.08
CA CYS A 38 18.90 3.80 -11.19
C CYS A 38 18.27 3.54 -9.81
N TYR A 39 17.13 4.15 -9.48
CA TYR A 39 16.61 4.15 -8.10
C TYR A 39 15.32 3.33 -7.94
N ASN A 40 15.44 2.01 -8.09
CA ASN A 40 14.32 1.07 -7.87
C ASN A 40 13.70 1.20 -6.47
N TYR A 41 14.49 1.51 -5.45
CA TYR A 41 13.97 1.70 -4.09
C TYR A 41 12.98 2.87 -3.99
N LEU A 42 13.11 3.92 -4.81
CA LEU A 42 12.17 5.05 -4.82
C LEU A 42 10.81 4.62 -5.37
N TYR A 43 10.76 3.76 -6.38
CA TYR A 43 9.50 3.20 -6.89
C TYR A 43 8.80 2.33 -5.84
N ARG A 44 9.56 1.60 -5.01
CA ARG A 44 9.01 0.85 -3.87
C ARG A 44 8.39 1.78 -2.84
N MET A 45 9.11 2.83 -2.47
CA MET A 45 8.59 3.84 -1.53
C MET A 45 7.34 4.53 -2.07
N LYS A 46 7.31 4.88 -3.36
CA LYS A 46 6.12 5.45 -4.02
C LYS A 46 4.94 4.49 -3.98
N ALA A 47 5.13 3.20 -4.24
CA ALA A 47 4.06 2.21 -4.18
C ALA A 47 3.43 2.12 -2.78
N LEU A 48 4.25 2.15 -1.73
CA LEU A 48 3.78 2.13 -0.35
C LEU A 48 3.03 3.41 0.04
N ASP A 49 3.54 4.57 -0.38
CA ASP A 49 2.89 5.85 -0.12
C ASP A 49 1.59 6.02 -0.90
N ALA A 50 1.49 5.42 -2.10
CA ALA A 50 0.32 5.53 -2.97
C ALA A 50 -0.98 4.99 -2.34
N ILE A 51 -0.88 4.01 -1.44
CA ILE A 51 -2.04 3.46 -0.71
C ILE A 51 -2.70 4.49 0.20
N ARG A 52 -1.91 5.39 0.79
CA ARG A 52 -2.45 6.46 1.62
C ARG A 52 -3.22 7.48 0.78
N THR A 53 -2.73 7.74 -0.43
CA THR A 53 -3.31 8.75 -1.33
C THR A 53 -4.41 8.19 -2.23
N SER A 54 -4.65 6.88 -2.20
CA SER A 54 -5.68 6.27 -3.02
C SER A 54 -7.04 6.31 -2.32
N GLU A 55 -8.07 6.55 -3.11
CA GLU A 55 -9.47 6.55 -2.65
C GLU A 55 -10.04 5.12 -2.56
N ILE A 56 -9.18 4.11 -2.36
CA ILE A 56 -9.65 2.72 -2.28
C ILE A 56 -10.69 2.60 -1.15
N PRO A 57 -11.78 1.85 -1.36
CA PRO A 57 -12.89 1.78 -0.41
C PRO A 57 -12.47 1.04 0.87
N PHE A 58 -11.85 1.78 1.79
CA PHE A 58 -11.46 1.33 3.12
C PHE A 58 -12.39 1.96 4.15
N HIS A 59 -13.43 1.23 4.53
CA HIS A 59 -14.31 1.63 5.61
C HIS A 59 -13.74 1.11 6.95
N ALA A 60 -13.36 2.04 7.82
CA ALA A 60 -12.88 1.74 9.17
C ALA A 60 -13.95 1.10 10.08
N GLU A 61 -15.22 1.14 9.68
CA GLU A 61 -16.40 0.67 10.43
C GLU A 61 -16.80 -0.79 10.08
N GLY A 62 -15.86 -1.62 9.58
CA GLY A 62 -16.14 -2.97 9.06
C GLY A 62 -15.40 -4.11 9.77
N ARG A 63 -15.42 -5.31 9.16
CA ARG A 63 -14.65 -6.49 9.60
C ARG A 63 -13.12 -6.34 9.43
N TYR A 64 -12.67 -5.27 8.80
CA TYR A 64 -11.29 -5.10 8.40
C TYR A 64 -10.41 -4.64 9.57
N PRO A 65 -9.13 -5.01 9.61
CA PRO A 65 -8.18 -4.41 10.54
C PRO A 65 -8.22 -2.89 10.41
N LYS A 66 -8.08 -2.15 11.53
CA LYS A 66 -8.06 -0.67 11.55
C LYS A 66 -6.95 -0.02 10.70
N SER A 67 -6.13 -0.82 10.02
CA SER A 67 -4.86 -0.45 9.43
C SER A 67 -4.58 -1.18 8.13
N LEU A 68 -4.26 -0.43 7.07
CA LEU A 68 -3.79 -0.91 5.77
C LEU A 68 -2.26 -0.97 5.74
N ILE A 69 -1.69 -1.74 6.66
CA ILE A 69 -0.25 -1.87 6.86
C ILE A 69 0.15 -3.33 6.65
N GLY A 70 1.19 -3.54 5.85
CA GLY A 70 1.75 -4.85 5.55
C GLY A 70 0.71 -5.93 5.27
N LYS A 71 0.76 -7.01 6.08
CA LYS A 71 -0.12 -8.18 5.93
C LYS A 71 -1.61 -7.85 6.06
N ASN A 72 -1.97 -6.78 6.79
CA ASN A 72 -3.37 -6.38 6.92
C ASN A 72 -3.91 -5.84 5.59
N PHE A 73 -3.09 -5.12 4.83
CA PHE A 73 -3.44 -4.67 3.49
C PHE A 73 -3.61 -5.86 2.53
N CYS A 74 -2.68 -6.82 2.56
CA CYS A 74 -2.82 -8.06 1.78
C CYS A 74 -4.09 -8.83 2.12
N ALA A 75 -4.42 -8.96 3.41
CA ALA A 75 -5.64 -9.62 3.88
C ALA A 75 -6.90 -8.89 3.39
N TYR A 76 -6.91 -7.55 3.47
CA TYR A 76 -7.99 -6.72 2.93
C TYR A 76 -8.20 -6.96 1.44
N LEU A 77 -7.13 -6.96 0.63
CA LEU A 77 -7.22 -7.23 -0.81
C LEU A 77 -7.76 -8.64 -1.10
N LEU A 78 -7.28 -9.65 -0.38
CA LEU A 78 -7.75 -11.03 -0.53
C LEU A 78 -9.22 -11.18 -0.14
N GLU A 79 -9.68 -10.52 0.91
CA GLU A 79 -11.10 -10.48 1.26
C GLU A 79 -11.91 -9.75 0.19
N LEU A 80 -11.44 -8.59 -0.30
CA LEU A 80 -12.09 -7.85 -1.38
C LEU A 80 -12.24 -8.71 -2.64
N ARG A 81 -11.26 -9.57 -2.94
CA ARG A 81 -11.29 -10.55 -4.04
C ARG A 81 -12.35 -11.64 -3.84
N ASN A 82 -12.61 -12.03 -2.59
CA ASN A 82 -13.42 -13.19 -2.23
C ASN A 82 -14.87 -12.84 -1.85
N SER A 83 -15.11 -11.67 -1.23
CA SER A 83 -16.44 -11.17 -0.84
C SER A 83 -17.31 -10.80 -2.04
N SER A 84 -16.72 -10.79 -3.22
CA SER A 84 -17.22 -10.13 -4.38
C SER A 84 -17.93 -11.13 -5.30
N ALA A 85 -19.05 -11.68 -4.83
CA ALA A 85 -19.82 -12.74 -5.49
C ALA A 85 -20.31 -12.40 -6.93
N SER A 86 -20.10 -11.16 -7.39
CA SER A 86 -20.54 -10.64 -8.69
C SER A 86 -19.44 -9.93 -9.49
N PHE A 87 -18.17 -9.99 -9.05
CA PHE A 87 -17.11 -9.22 -9.72
C PHE A 87 -16.74 -9.87 -11.05
N LYS A 88 -16.91 -9.09 -12.14
CA LYS A 88 -16.39 -9.45 -13.47
C LYS A 88 -14.88 -9.65 -13.37
N GLY A 89 -14.32 -10.66 -14.05
CA GLY A 89 -12.93 -11.11 -13.92
C GLY A 89 -11.85 -10.02 -13.99
N ILE A 90 -12.17 -8.87 -14.59
CA ILE A 90 -11.33 -7.66 -14.60
C ILE A 90 -10.96 -7.21 -13.18
N ARG A 91 -11.92 -7.09 -12.25
CA ARG A 91 -11.61 -6.63 -10.88
C ARG A 91 -10.76 -7.63 -10.10
N LYS A 92 -10.89 -8.93 -10.37
CA LYS A 92 -10.03 -9.95 -9.79
C LYS A 92 -8.57 -9.79 -10.27
N ALA A 93 -8.37 -9.53 -11.55
CA ALA A 93 -7.03 -9.29 -12.11
C ALA A 93 -6.39 -7.99 -11.58
N LEU A 94 -7.20 -6.95 -11.34
CA LEU A 94 -6.73 -5.71 -10.69
C LEU A 94 -6.27 -5.97 -9.25
N ILE A 95 -7.07 -6.71 -8.47
CA ILE A 95 -6.69 -7.07 -7.09
C ILE A 95 -5.45 -7.97 -7.05
N ASP A 96 -5.35 -8.96 -7.95
CA ASP A 96 -4.16 -9.82 -8.05
C ASP A 96 -2.93 -8.98 -8.40
N THR A 97 -3.05 -8.01 -9.32
CA THR A 97 -1.97 -7.07 -9.67
C THR A 97 -1.55 -6.19 -8.49
N LEU A 98 -2.51 -5.70 -7.70
CA LEU A 98 -2.24 -4.90 -6.51
C LEU A 98 -1.54 -5.70 -5.41
N LEU A 99 -1.96 -6.95 -5.20
CA LEU A 99 -1.35 -7.85 -4.23
C LEU A 99 0.11 -8.13 -4.62
N ASP A 100 0.35 -8.53 -5.87
CA ASP A 100 1.69 -8.82 -6.38
C ASP A 100 2.61 -7.58 -6.32
N GLY A 101 2.07 -6.41 -6.70
CA GLY A 101 2.82 -5.15 -6.69
C GLY A 101 3.18 -4.70 -5.27
N TYR A 102 2.24 -4.81 -4.33
CA TYR A 102 2.48 -4.47 -2.93
C TYR A 102 3.50 -5.43 -2.27
N GLU A 103 3.35 -6.74 -2.48
CA GLU A 103 4.28 -7.72 -1.94
C GLU A 103 5.69 -7.52 -2.52
N SER A 104 5.79 -7.28 -3.82
CA SER A 104 7.06 -6.99 -4.49
C SER A 104 7.71 -5.71 -3.96
N ALA A 105 6.94 -4.64 -3.78
CA ALA A 105 7.44 -3.37 -3.27
C ALA A 105 7.90 -3.45 -1.81
N ARG A 106 7.11 -4.09 -0.95
CA ARG A 106 7.33 -4.13 0.50
C ARG A 106 8.30 -5.22 0.96
N TYR A 107 8.15 -6.41 0.39
CA TYR A 107 8.81 -7.63 0.89
C TYR A 107 9.76 -8.25 -0.14
N GLY A 108 9.55 -7.96 -1.42
CA GLY A 108 10.34 -8.56 -2.50
C GLY A 108 11.80 -8.13 -2.46
N THR A 109 12.69 -8.99 -2.95
CA THR A 109 14.13 -8.71 -3.13
C THR A 109 14.51 -8.41 -4.58
N GLY A 110 13.57 -8.58 -5.52
CA GLY A 110 13.78 -8.37 -6.95
C GLY A 110 13.72 -6.90 -7.41
N VAL A 111 13.82 -6.70 -8.72
CA VAL A 111 13.66 -5.36 -9.32
C VAL A 111 12.21 -4.93 -9.20
N PHE A 112 12.00 -3.72 -8.67
CA PHE A 112 10.72 -3.03 -8.67
C PHE A 112 11.00 -1.59 -9.10
N GLY A 113 10.84 -1.32 -10.39
CA GLY A 113 11.16 -0.05 -11.02
C GLY A 113 9.91 0.65 -11.54
N LYS A 114 10.10 1.52 -12.53
CA LYS A 114 9.03 2.29 -13.17
C LYS A 114 7.92 1.40 -13.75
N PRO A 115 8.22 0.33 -14.52
CA PRO A 115 7.18 -0.48 -15.14
C PRO A 115 6.27 -1.16 -14.11
N GLU A 116 6.88 -1.73 -13.07
CA GLU A 116 6.15 -2.40 -11.99
C GLU A 116 5.29 -1.40 -11.20
N TYR A 117 5.86 -0.22 -10.91
CA TYR A 117 5.14 0.84 -10.22
C TYR A 117 3.96 1.38 -11.03
N LEU A 118 4.11 1.62 -12.34
CA LEU A 118 3.03 2.12 -13.18
C LEU A 118 1.87 1.11 -13.24
N LYS A 119 2.19 -0.17 -13.47
CA LYS A 119 1.16 -1.23 -13.45
C LYS A 119 0.42 -1.29 -12.12
N TYR A 120 1.15 -1.15 -11.01
CA TYR A 120 0.58 -1.10 -9.68
C TYR A 120 -0.32 0.14 -9.48
N GLN A 121 0.16 1.31 -9.90
CA GLN A 121 -0.56 2.58 -9.76
C GLN A 121 -1.83 2.60 -10.60
N ASP A 122 -1.79 2.10 -11.83
CA ASP A 122 -2.96 2.00 -12.70
C ASP A 122 -4.01 1.09 -12.07
N ALA A 123 -3.60 -0.09 -11.57
CA ALA A 123 -4.52 -0.98 -10.88
C ALA A 123 -5.13 -0.36 -9.61
N LEU A 124 -4.37 0.48 -8.91
CA LEU A 124 -4.84 1.20 -7.72
C LEU A 124 -5.89 2.26 -8.08
N ASN A 125 -5.64 3.01 -9.16
CA ASN A 125 -6.55 4.04 -9.66
C ASN A 125 -7.82 3.44 -10.26
N GLU A 126 -7.75 2.30 -10.94
CA GLU A 126 -8.92 1.62 -11.51
C GLU A 126 -9.81 0.95 -10.45
N LEU A 127 -9.26 0.65 -9.27
CA LEU A 127 -10.00 0.02 -8.18
C LEU A 127 -10.69 1.04 -7.25
N ALA A 128 -10.18 2.28 -7.19
CA ALA A 128 -10.76 3.40 -6.44
C ALA A 128 -12.05 3.92 -7.09
#